data_AF-A0A9X8VBI3-F1
#
_entry.id   AF-A0A9X8VBI3-F1
#
_cell.length_a   1.000
_cell.length_b   1.000
_cell.length_c   1.000
_cell.angle_alpha   90.00
_cell.angle_beta   90.00
_cell.angle_gamma   90.00
#
_symmetry.space_group_name_H-M   'P 1'
#
loop_
_entity.id
_entity.type
_entity.pdbx_description
1 polymer ?
#
loop_
_entity_poly.entity_id
_entity_poly.type
_entity_poly.pdbx_seq_one_letter_code
_entity_poly.pdbx_strand_id
1 'polypeptide(L)'
;SSSFKDDIYLAIGAFAEPQRESLLATYRDCLPADNAPPGAHVGNAFTVACKGIGDRQFLTCAVDLVKKTVTVTLAAGIAHHYFTDSYAFLSVTDADGNILLSYDVIGSQNQPAKTWVLPLSGYGGE
;
A
#
# COMPACT_ATOMS: atom_id res chain seq x y z
N SER A 1 20.66 3.53 -10.07
CA SER A 1 21.00 2.91 -8.77
C SER A 1 20.94 1.40 -8.93
N SER A 2 21.56 0.61 -8.03
CA SER A 2 21.26 -0.83 -7.97
C SER A 2 20.14 -1.04 -6.94
N SER A 3 19.28 -2.03 -7.16
CA SER A 3 18.18 -2.38 -6.25
C SER A 3 18.66 -2.55 -4.80
N PHE A 4 19.82 -3.18 -4.60
CA PHE A 4 20.42 -3.37 -3.28
C PHE A 4 20.70 -2.07 -2.51
N LYS A 5 21.17 -1.02 -3.21
CA LYS A 5 21.44 0.28 -2.57
C LYS A 5 20.14 1.00 -2.21
N ASP A 6 19.11 0.82 -3.05
CA ASP A 6 17.78 1.36 -2.79
C ASP A 6 17.14 0.64 -1.58
N ASP A 7 17.32 -0.67 -1.44
CA ASP A 7 16.84 -1.47 -0.30
C ASP A 7 17.45 -1.01 1.04
N ILE A 8 18.77 -0.73 1.06
CA ILE A 8 19.44 -0.18 2.24
C ILE A 8 18.88 1.19 2.61
N TYR A 9 18.68 2.07 1.63
CA TYR A 9 18.09 3.40 1.85
C TYR A 9 16.69 3.29 2.47
N LEU A 10 15.86 2.40 1.93
CA LEU A 10 14.50 2.16 2.42
C LEU A 10 14.47 1.56 3.83
N ALA A 11 15.37 0.64 4.13
CA ALA A 11 15.50 0.06 5.47
C ALA A 11 15.89 1.12 6.50
N ILE A 12 16.82 2.03 6.16
CA ILE A 12 17.21 3.15 7.03
C ILE A 12 16.04 4.12 7.23
N GLY A 13 15.24 4.37 6.19
CA GLY A 13 14.04 5.21 6.27
C GLY A 13 12.96 4.72 7.26
N ALA A 14 12.99 3.44 7.65
CA ALA A 14 12.05 2.87 8.63
C ALA A 14 12.33 3.26 10.09
N PHE A 15 13.53 3.78 10.38
CA PHE A 15 13.90 4.22 11.73
C PHE A 15 13.44 5.65 12.00
N ALA A 16 13.14 5.95 13.28
CA ALA A 16 12.86 7.31 13.74
C ALA A 16 14.16 8.10 13.98
N GLU A 17 14.06 9.42 14.06
CA GLU A 17 15.21 10.23 14.49
C GLU A 17 15.50 10.05 16.00
N PRO A 18 16.78 10.12 16.43
CA PRO A 18 17.99 10.45 15.66
C PRO A 18 18.68 9.22 15.01
N GLN A 19 18.10 8.03 15.18
CA GLN A 19 18.72 6.79 14.73
C GLN A 19 18.85 6.75 13.20
N ARG A 20 17.84 7.27 12.49
CA ARG A 20 17.87 7.36 11.02
C ARG A 20 19.02 8.22 10.51
N GLU A 21 19.22 9.43 11.05
CA GLU A 21 20.36 10.28 10.71
C GLU A 21 21.71 9.57 10.90
N SER A 22 21.89 8.88 12.04
CA SER A 22 23.11 8.14 12.31
C SER A 22 23.35 7.04 11.27
N LEU A 23 22.30 6.31 10.88
CA LEU A 23 22.39 5.23 9.90
C LEU A 23 22.68 5.75 8.48
N LEU A 24 22.08 6.87 8.08
CA LEU A 24 22.39 7.52 6.79
C LEU A 24 23.87 7.92 6.71
N ALA A 25 24.44 8.42 7.81
CA ALA A 25 25.86 8.75 7.88
C ALA A 25 26.74 7.51 7.82
N THR A 26 26.41 6.46 8.58
CA THR A 26 27.18 5.20 8.63
C THR A 26 27.20 4.46 7.30
N TYR A 27 26.07 4.41 6.60
CA TYR A 27 25.93 3.60 5.38
C TYR A 27 26.04 4.41 4.08
N ARG A 28 26.54 5.66 4.14
CA ARG A 28 26.61 6.58 3.00
C ARG A 28 27.19 5.95 1.72
N ASP A 29 28.23 5.12 1.84
CA ASP A 29 28.88 4.48 0.68
C ASP A 29 28.01 3.37 0.03
N CYS A 30 27.04 2.87 0.79
CA CYS A 30 26.06 1.87 0.38
C CYS A 30 24.75 2.49 -0.15
N LEU A 31 24.60 3.82 -0.17
CA LEU A 31 23.42 4.51 -0.68
C LEU A 31 23.56 4.88 -2.17
N PRO A 32 22.46 5.25 -2.85
CA PRO A 32 22.51 5.92 -4.15
C PRO A 32 23.43 7.14 -4.10
N ALA A 33 24.23 7.35 -5.15
CA ALA A 33 25.30 8.36 -5.15
C ALA A 33 24.80 9.81 -4.98
N ASP A 34 23.53 10.05 -5.28
CA ASP A 34 22.84 11.33 -5.13
C ASP A 34 22.05 11.43 -3.81
N ASN A 35 22.06 10.40 -2.96
CA ASN A 35 21.17 10.24 -1.80
C ASN A 35 19.69 10.51 -2.13
N ALA A 36 19.32 10.44 -3.41
CA ALA A 36 17.95 10.68 -3.81
C ALA A 36 17.10 9.51 -3.31
N PRO A 37 15.89 9.78 -2.77
CA PRO A 37 14.96 8.71 -2.50
C PRO A 37 14.72 7.94 -3.80
N PRO A 38 14.65 6.61 -3.75
CA PRO A 38 14.44 5.83 -4.95
C PRO A 38 13.05 6.13 -5.54
N GLY A 39 12.84 5.80 -6.83
CA GLY A 39 11.65 6.22 -7.58
C GLY A 39 10.32 5.77 -6.93
N ALA A 40 9.19 6.38 -7.31
CA ALA A 40 7.88 6.23 -6.66
C ALA A 40 7.30 4.79 -6.51
N HIS A 41 7.97 3.78 -7.07
CA HIS A 41 7.63 2.36 -6.97
C HIS A 41 8.72 1.51 -6.29
N VAL A 42 9.72 2.17 -5.71
CA VAL A 42 10.80 1.56 -4.94
C VAL A 42 10.59 2.05 -3.52
N GLY A 43 10.09 1.18 -2.64
CA GLY A 43 9.59 1.63 -1.36
C GLY A 43 9.04 0.54 -0.47
N ASN A 44 8.90 0.87 0.81
CA ASN A 44 8.18 0.04 1.77
C ASN A 44 6.72 0.48 1.93
N ALA A 45 6.27 1.53 1.24
CA ALA A 45 4.92 2.07 1.36
C ALA A 45 4.34 2.41 -0.01
N PHE A 46 3.14 1.91 -0.29
CA PHE A 46 2.43 2.14 -1.56
C PHE A 46 0.99 2.53 -1.26
N THR A 47 0.38 3.34 -2.14
CA THR A 47 -1.04 3.67 -2.04
C THR A 47 -1.71 3.59 -3.40
N VAL A 48 -2.82 2.87 -3.46
CA VAL A 48 -3.73 2.79 -4.60
C VAL A 48 -5.01 3.51 -4.24
N ALA A 49 -5.41 4.47 -5.06
CA ALA A 49 -6.67 5.20 -4.93
C ALA A 49 -7.61 4.80 -6.06
N CYS A 50 -8.78 4.23 -5.73
CA CYS A 50 -9.80 3.90 -6.73
C CYS A 50 -10.87 4.97 -6.76
N LYS A 51 -11.12 5.50 -7.95
CA LYS A 51 -12.10 6.55 -8.20
C LYS A 51 -13.34 6.00 -8.90
N GLY A 52 -14.47 6.54 -8.49
CA GLY A 52 -15.80 6.30 -9.03
C GLY A 52 -16.24 7.43 -9.94
N ILE A 53 -17.55 7.63 -10.03
CA ILE A 53 -18.12 8.70 -10.85
C ILE A 53 -17.61 10.08 -10.41
N GLY A 54 -17.30 10.93 -11.39
CA GLY A 54 -16.83 12.30 -11.14
C GLY A 54 -15.53 12.35 -10.34
N ASP A 55 -14.63 11.38 -10.54
CA ASP A 55 -13.36 11.24 -9.82
C ASP A 55 -13.48 11.09 -8.30
N ARG A 56 -14.68 10.80 -7.79
CA ARG A 56 -14.89 10.54 -6.36
C ARG A 56 -14.08 9.32 -5.94
N GLN A 57 -13.06 9.51 -5.12
CA GLN A 57 -12.33 8.41 -4.50
C GLN A 57 -13.24 7.67 -3.52
N PHE A 58 -13.49 6.39 -3.78
CA PHE A 58 -14.34 5.55 -2.93
C PHE A 58 -13.55 4.49 -2.18
N LEU A 59 -12.33 4.17 -2.63
CA LEU A 59 -11.46 3.19 -2.01
C LEU A 59 -10.01 3.70 -1.97
N THR A 60 -9.33 3.42 -0.87
CA THR A 60 -7.88 3.54 -0.74
C THR A 60 -7.31 2.20 -0.27
N CYS A 61 -6.25 1.72 -0.89
CA CYS A 61 -5.47 0.59 -0.42
C CYS A 61 -4.04 1.08 -0.14
N ALA A 62 -3.62 1.03 1.12
CA ALA A 62 -2.28 1.39 1.56
C ALA A 62 -1.51 0.13 1.96
N VAL A 63 -0.39 -0.13 1.29
CA VAL A 63 0.50 -1.26 1.56
C VAL A 63 1.70 -0.74 2.33
N ASP A 64 2.02 -1.32 3.48
CA ASP A 64 3.21 -1.02 4.27
C ASP A 64 3.99 -2.32 4.49
N LEU A 65 5.12 -2.47 3.79
CA LEU A 65 6.00 -3.64 3.84
C LEU A 65 6.84 -3.70 5.12
N VAL A 66 7.10 -2.57 5.78
CA VAL A 66 7.81 -2.54 7.07
C VAL A 66 6.89 -3.06 8.17
N LYS A 67 5.68 -2.53 8.24
CA LYS A 67 4.65 -3.01 9.19
C LYS A 67 4.06 -4.34 8.77
N LYS A 68 4.29 -4.78 7.53
CA LYS A 68 3.68 -5.96 6.91
C LYS A 68 2.16 -5.90 7.00
N THR A 69 1.58 -4.80 6.53
CA THR A 69 0.13 -4.58 6.57
C THR A 69 -0.40 -4.02 5.25
N VAL A 70 -1.59 -4.48 4.86
CA VAL A 70 -2.45 -3.78 3.90
C VAL A 70 -3.60 -3.13 4.68
N THR A 71 -3.76 -1.83 4.53
CA THR A 71 -4.92 -1.09 5.02
C THR A 71 -5.83 -0.76 3.86
N VAL A 72 -7.04 -1.32 3.85
CA VAL A 72 -8.06 -0.97 2.87
C VAL A 72 -9.13 -0.12 3.53
N THR A 73 -9.41 1.04 2.94
CA THR A 73 -10.41 2.00 3.43
C THR A 73 -11.44 2.27 2.34
N LEU A 74 -12.69 1.88 2.60
CA LEU A 74 -13.87 2.17 1.79
C LEU A 74 -14.57 3.40 2.37
N ALA A 75 -14.82 4.41 1.53
CA ALA A 75 -15.53 5.63 1.91
C ALA A 75 -17.04 5.47 1.72
N ALA A 76 -17.82 5.95 2.69
CA ALA A 76 -19.28 5.92 2.59
C ALA A 76 -19.81 6.70 1.38
N GLY A 77 -20.81 6.15 0.70
CA GLY A 77 -21.42 6.75 -0.48
C GLY A 77 -21.55 5.78 -1.66
N ILE A 78 -22.12 6.27 -2.75
CA ILE A 78 -22.28 5.53 -4.00
C ILE A 78 -21.01 5.65 -4.84
N ALA A 79 -20.47 4.53 -5.33
CA ALA A 79 -19.24 4.52 -6.12
C ALA A 79 -19.50 5.05 -7.54
N HIS A 80 -20.48 4.49 -8.25
CA HIS A 80 -20.82 4.89 -9.61
C HIS A 80 -22.26 4.49 -9.96
N HIS A 81 -23.21 5.41 -9.83
CA HIS A 81 -24.65 5.07 -9.85
C HIS A 81 -25.18 4.47 -11.15
N TYR A 82 -24.51 4.68 -12.29
CA TYR A 82 -24.89 4.02 -13.56
C TYR A 82 -24.60 2.52 -13.63
N PHE A 83 -23.84 1.96 -12.67
CA PHE A 83 -23.60 0.52 -12.59
C PHE A 83 -24.54 -0.11 -11.57
N THR A 84 -25.54 -0.85 -12.04
CA THR A 84 -26.49 -1.56 -11.16
C THR A 84 -25.87 -2.77 -10.48
N ASP A 85 -24.78 -3.29 -11.03
CA ASP A 85 -24.09 -4.50 -10.57
C ASP A 85 -22.71 -4.17 -9.96
N SER A 86 -21.86 -5.19 -9.82
CA SER A 86 -20.49 -5.06 -9.33
C SER A 86 -19.72 -4.00 -10.12
N TYR A 87 -19.24 -2.96 -9.43
CA TYR A 87 -18.39 -1.91 -9.99
C TYR A 87 -16.91 -2.16 -9.69
N ALA A 88 -16.63 -2.67 -8.49
CA ALA A 88 -15.28 -3.06 -8.09
C ALA A 88 -15.36 -4.23 -7.12
N PHE A 89 -14.42 -5.16 -7.24
CA PHE A 89 -14.25 -6.26 -6.31
C PHE A 89 -12.91 -6.14 -5.61
N LEU A 90 -12.92 -6.23 -4.28
CA LEU A 90 -11.73 -6.19 -3.45
C LEU A 90 -11.46 -7.60 -2.91
N SER A 91 -10.30 -8.14 -3.26
CA SER A 91 -9.81 -9.42 -2.74
C SER A 91 -8.45 -9.22 -2.09
N VAL A 92 -8.27 -9.78 -0.89
CA VAL A 92 -6.96 -9.94 -0.26
C VAL A 92 -6.85 -11.39 0.19
N THR A 93 -5.79 -12.05 -0.27
CA THR A 93 -5.51 -13.46 -0.02
C THR A 93 -4.12 -13.57 0.59
N ASP A 94 -3.94 -14.43 1.59
CA ASP A 94 -2.62 -14.72 2.14
C ASP A 94 -1.83 -15.67 1.23
N ALA A 95 -0.57 -15.93 1.59
CA ALA A 95 0.33 -16.81 0.84
C ALA A 95 -0.16 -18.28 0.76
N ASP A 96 -0.98 -18.72 1.73
CA ASP A 96 -1.56 -20.06 1.77
C ASP A 96 -2.85 -20.18 0.94
N GLY A 97 -3.30 -19.07 0.32
CA GLY A 97 -4.52 -19.03 -0.48
C GLY A 97 -5.80 -18.74 0.32
N ASN A 98 -5.71 -18.41 1.61
CA ASN A 98 -6.88 -18.07 2.40
C ASN A 98 -7.34 -16.65 2.10
N ILE A 99 -8.66 -16.49 1.90
CA ILE A 99 -9.27 -15.18 1.66
C ILE A 99 -9.39 -14.42 2.98
N LEU A 100 -8.61 -13.35 3.13
CA LEU A 100 -8.66 -12.44 4.27
C LEU A 100 -9.72 -11.35 4.09
N LEU A 101 -9.98 -10.97 2.84
CA LEU A 101 -11.03 -10.03 2.48
C LEU A 101 -11.59 -10.38 1.10
N SER A 102 -12.91 -10.43 1.01
CA SER A 102 -13.68 -10.51 -0.22
C SER A 102 -14.85 -9.55 -0.08
N TYR A 103 -14.84 -8.47 -0.87
CA TYR A 103 -15.86 -7.43 -0.77
C TYR A 103 -16.25 -6.92 -2.16
N ASP A 104 -17.52 -7.09 -2.49
CA ASP A 104 -18.10 -6.60 -3.73
C ASP A 104 -18.73 -5.22 -3.53
N VAL A 105 -18.28 -4.26 -4.33
CA VAL A 105 -18.80 -2.90 -4.35
C VAL A 105 -19.80 -2.80 -5.50
N ILE A 106 -21.08 -2.92 -5.17
CA ILE A 106 -22.15 -2.64 -6.13
C ILE A 106 -22.20 -1.14 -6.43
N GLY A 107 -22.07 -0.77 -7.72
CA GLY A 107 -21.80 0.60 -8.13
C GLY A 107 -22.89 1.60 -7.74
N SER A 108 -24.15 1.16 -7.81
CA SER A 108 -25.36 1.94 -7.53
C SER A 108 -25.77 1.97 -6.06
N GLN A 109 -25.17 1.12 -5.23
CA GLN A 109 -25.55 1.02 -3.83
C GLN A 109 -24.72 1.98 -2.96
N ASN A 110 -25.37 2.49 -1.92
CA ASN A 110 -24.69 3.30 -0.92
C ASN A 110 -23.83 2.41 -0.02
N GLN A 111 -22.51 2.57 -0.10
CA GLN A 111 -21.57 1.81 0.69
C GLN A 111 -21.43 2.42 2.09
N PRO A 112 -21.23 1.62 3.15
CA PRO A 112 -20.82 2.12 4.45
C PRO A 112 -19.33 2.50 4.43
N ALA A 113 -18.92 3.40 5.32
CA ALA A 113 -17.50 3.60 5.58
C ALA A 113 -16.95 2.36 6.30
N LYS A 114 -15.84 1.80 5.81
CA LYS A 114 -15.21 0.62 6.40
C LYS A 114 -13.71 0.66 6.24
N THR A 115 -13.00 0.15 7.24
CA THR A 115 -11.56 -0.03 7.19
C THR A 115 -11.20 -1.45 7.60
N TRP A 116 -10.31 -2.07 6.83
CA TRP A 116 -9.69 -3.34 7.15
C TRP A 116 -8.19 -3.12 7.26
N VAL A 117 -7.59 -3.63 8.33
CA VAL A 117 -6.14 -3.72 8.48
C VAL A 117 -5.80 -5.20 8.43
N LEU A 118 -5.12 -5.62 7.38
CA LEU A 118 -4.86 -7.02 7.07
C LEU A 118 -3.35 -7.27 7.10
N PRO A 119 -2.90 -8.43 7.62
CA PRO A 119 -1.50 -8.78 7.59
C PRO A 119 -1.03 -9.02 6.15
N LEU A 120 0.23 -8.67 5.89
CA LEU A 120 0.99 -9.19 4.75
C LEU A 120 1.85 -10.33 5.28
N SER A 121 1.65 -11.54 4.77
CA SER A 121 2.58 -12.64 5.04
C SER A 121 3.95 -12.28 4.47
N GLY A 122 5.01 -12.45 5.27
CA GLY A 122 6.38 -12.18 4.88
C GLY A 122 7.00 -13.27 4.00
N TYR A 123 6.28 -13.72 2.97
CA TYR A 123 6.78 -14.66 1.97
C TYR A 123 6.46 -14.10 0.58
N GLY A 124 7.26 -13.14 0.14
CA GLY A 124 7.58 -13.07 -1.29
C GLY A 124 8.49 -14.26 -1.56
N GLY A 125 8.03 -15.19 -2.40
CA GLY A 125 8.60 -16.53 -2.56
C GLY A 125 10.13 -16.60 -2.49
N GLU A 126 10.60 -17.53 -1.65
CA GLU A 126 11.92 -18.13 -1.81
C GLU A 126 11.93 -19.07 -3.03
#